data_AF-A0A257L171-F1
#
_entry.id   AF-A0A257L171-F1
#
_cell.length_a   1.000
_cell.length_b   1.000
_cell.length_c   1.000
_cell.angle_alpha   90.00
_cell.angle_beta   90.00
_cell.angle_gamma   90.00
#
_symmetry.space_group_name_H-M   'P 1'
#
loop_
_entity.id
_entity.type
_entity.pdbx_description
1 polymer ?
#
loop_
_entity_poly.entity_id
_entity_poly.type
_entity_poly.pdbx_seq_one_letter_code
_entity_poly.pdbx_strand_id
1 'polypeptide(L)' 'AQRDLFDQLHVDALQRAGRLAAVQNILQPRANAQPQSQRLRRRLHEVYAALSLPALAHHH' A
#
# COMPACT_ATOMS: atom_id res chain seq x y z
N ALA A 1 14.80 3.77 11.25
CA ALA A 1 13.86 4.01 12.37
C ALA A 1 13.04 5.30 12.20
N GLN A 2 13.62 6.50 12.27
CA GLN A 2 12.84 7.76 12.21
C GLN A 2 12.11 7.96 10.87
N ARG A 3 12.78 7.66 9.74
CA ARG A 3 12.19 7.74 8.40
C ARG A 3 11.05 6.73 8.20
N ASP A 4 11.16 5.56 8.82
CA ASP A 4 10.14 4.52 8.74
C ASP A 4 8.85 4.93 9.47
N LEU A 5 8.98 5.63 10.61
CA LEU A 5 7.84 6.15 11.35
C LEU A 5 7.12 7.26 10.58
N PHE A 6 7.87 8.20 9.99
CA PHE A 6 7.29 9.25 9.16
C PHE A 6 6.56 8.67 7.95
N ASP A 7 7.16 7.70 7.27
CA ASP A 7 6.55 7.02 6.13
C ASP A 7 5.27 6.29 6.51
N GLN A 8 5.21 5.69 7.71
CA GLN A 8 4.00 5.05 8.22
C GLN A 8 2.89 6.07 8.50
N LEU A 9 3.21 7.16 9.20
CA LEU A 9 2.25 8.24 9.48
C LEU A 9 1.75 8.91 8.20
N HIS A 10 2.63 9.11 7.22
CA HIS A 10 2.27 9.69 5.93
C HIS A 10 1.30 8.80 5.16
N VAL A 11 1.58 7.49 5.09
CA VAL A 11 0.67 6.51 4.46
C VAL A 11 -0.68 6.47 5.18
N ASP A 12 -0.69 6.46 6.51
CA ASP A 12 -1.92 6.42 7.30
C ASP A 12 -2.76 7.70 7.11
N ALA A 13 -2.12 8.86 7.03
CA ALA A 13 -2.79 10.13 6.75
C ALA A 13 -3.42 10.15 5.35
N LEU A 14 -2.70 9.66 4.33
CA LEU A 14 -3.23 9.55 2.96
C LEU A 14 -4.41 8.59 2.88
N GLN A 15 -4.34 7.46 3.59
CA GLN A 15 -5.42 6.48 3.63
C GLN A 15 -6.68 7.04 4.30
N ARG A 16 -6.53 7.72 5.45
CA ARG A 16 -7.64 8.41 6.14
C ARG A 16 -8.25 9.55 5.32
N ALA A 17 -7.44 10.22 4.51
CA ALA A 17 -7.90 11.26 3.60
C ALA A 17 -8.51 10.71 2.28
N GLY A 18 -8.65 9.39 2.13
CA GLY A 18 -9.20 8.77 0.92
C GLY A 18 -8.29 8.87 -0.31
N ARG A 19 -7.02 9.29 -0.16
CA ARG A 19 -6.05 9.46 -1.25
C ARG A 19 -5.39 8.13 -1.63
N LEU A 20 -6.22 7.13 -1.95
CA LEU A 20 -5.79 5.74 -2.12
C LEU A 20 -4.81 5.52 -3.28
N ALA A 21 -4.93 6.29 -4.38
CA ALA A 21 -3.96 6.24 -5.48
C ALA A 21 -2.55 6.71 -5.03
N ALA A 22 -2.47 7.71 -4.14
CA ALA A 22 -1.18 8.14 -3.58
C ALA A 22 -0.58 7.07 -2.66
N VAL A 23 -1.43 6.37 -1.88
CA VAL A 23 -1.00 5.23 -1.07
C VAL A 23 -0.46 4.09 -1.96
N GLN A 24 -1.16 3.75 -3.04
CA GLN A 24 -0.71 2.74 -4.02
C GLN A 24 0.67 3.10 -4.58
N ASN A 25 0.88 4.35 -5.03
CA ASN A 25 2.14 4.80 -5.62
C ASN A 25 3.33 4.67 -4.66
N ILE A 26 3.10 4.73 -3.34
CA ILE A 26 4.13 4.53 -2.32
C ILE A 26 4.36 3.04 -2.04
N LEU A 27 3.29 2.25 -1.93
CA LEU A 27 3.39 0.85 -1.53
C LEU A 27 3.80 -0.09 -2.67
N GLN A 28 3.39 0.18 -3.92
CA GLN A 28 3.65 -0.70 -5.07
C GLN A 28 5.16 -0.89 -5.34
N PRO A 29 5.99 0.17 -5.42
CA PRO A 29 7.43 -0.02 -5.63
C PRO A 29 8.10 -0.78 -4.47
N ARG A 30 7.61 -0.58 -3.24
CA ARG A 30 8.13 -1.26 -2.05
C ARG A 30 7.81 -2.76 -2.08
N ALA A 31 6.61 -3.11 -2.49
CA ALA A 31 6.23 -4.51 -2.68
C ALA A 31 7.00 -5.17 -3.82
N ASN A 32 7.23 -4.45 -4.93
CA ASN A 32 8.05 -4.93 -6.03
C ASN A 32 9.50 -5.18 -5.60
N ALA A 33 10.07 -4.31 -4.75
CA ALA A 33 11.42 -4.48 -4.23
C ALA A 33 11.53 -5.60 -3.17
N GLN A 34 10.42 -5.97 -2.53
CA GLN A 34 10.36 -6.98 -1.47
C GLN A 34 9.19 -7.95 -1.68
N PRO A 35 9.24 -8.79 -2.73
CA PRO A 35 8.12 -9.65 -3.13
C PRO A 35 7.77 -10.70 -2.06
N GLN A 36 8.73 -11.09 -1.23
CA GLN A 36 8.57 -12.01 -0.09
C GLN A 36 7.67 -11.42 1.02
N SER A 37 7.51 -10.08 1.06
CA SER A 37 6.88 -9.40 2.19
C SER A 37 5.35 -9.52 2.15
N GLN A 38 4.83 -10.54 2.84
CA GLN A 38 3.38 -10.75 2.98
C GLN A 38 2.68 -9.53 3.59
N ARG A 39 3.34 -8.82 4.51
CA ARG A 39 2.81 -7.59 5.11
C ARG A 39 2.55 -6.50 4.05
N LEU A 40 3.48 -6.29 3.12
CA LEU A 40 3.31 -5.30 2.05
C LEU A 40 2.24 -5.75 1.05
N ARG A 41 2.20 -7.04 0.70
CA ARG A 41 1.14 -7.62 -0.16
C ARG A 41 -0.25 -7.40 0.44
N ARG A 42 -0.45 -7.69 1.72
CA ARG A 42 -1.74 -7.48 2.41
C ARG A 42 -2.17 -6.01 2.38
N ARG A 43 -1.24 -5.09 2.67
CA ARG A 43 -1.54 -3.65 2.68
C ARG A 43 -1.90 -3.12 1.28
N LEU A 44 -1.26 -3.61 0.22
CA LEU A 44 -1.64 -3.28 -1.16
C LEU A 44 -2.99 -3.89 -1.54
N HIS A 45 -3.29 -5.11 -1.11
CA HIS A 45 -4.59 -5.75 -1.36
C HIS A 45 -5.74 -4.94 -0.76
N GLU A 46 -5.59 -4.43 0.46
CA GLU A 46 -6.58 -3.53 1.09
C GLU A 46 -6.77 -2.24 0.27
N VAL A 47 -5.69 -1.66 -0.26
CA VAL A 47 -5.75 -0.46 -1.11
C VAL A 47 -6.44 -0.77 -2.45
N TYR A 48 -6.19 -1.94 -3.04
CA TYR A 48 -6.86 -2.39 -4.27
C TYR A 48 -8.34 -2.66 -4.11
N ALA A 49 -8.73 -3.30 -3.00
CA ALA A 49 -10.13 -3.48 -2.66
C ALA A 49 -10.83 -2.13 -2.50
N ALA A 50 -10.20 -1.18 -1.80
CA ALA A 50 -10.76 0.15 -1.58
C ALA A 50 -10.82 1.02 -2.86
N LEU A 51 -9.96 0.76 -3.85
CA LEU A 51 -10.01 1.39 -5.18
C LEU A 51 -10.98 0.70 -6.15
N SER A 52 -11.68 -0.36 -5.73
CA SER A 52 -12.50 -1.20 -6.62
C SER A 52 -11.71 -1.72 -7.83
N LEU A 53 -10.45 -2.09 -7.62
CA LEU A 53 -9.57 -2.73 -8.61
C LEU A 53 -9.36 -4.22 -8.29
N PRO A 54 -10.42 -5.05 -8.25
CA PRO A 54 -10.31 -6.43 -7.78
C PRO A 54 -9.43 -7.31 -8.68
N ALA A 55 -9.28 -6.98 -9.97
CA ALA A 55 -8.40 -7.70 -10.87
C ALA A 55 -6.91 -7.65 -10.44
N LEU A 56 -6.47 -6.54 -9.81
CA LEU A 56 -5.12 -6.40 -9.27
C LEU A 56 -4.98 -7.05 -7.88
N ALA A 57 -6.09 -7.25 -7.18
CA ALA A 57 -6.12 -7.84 -5.84
C ALA A 57 -5.92 -9.37 -5.84
N HIS A 58 -6.22 -10.05 -6.95
CA HIS A 58 -6.22 -11.51 -7.08
C HIS A 58 -4.99 -12.13 -7.77
N HIS A 59 -3.91 -11.37 -7.99
CA HIS A 59 -2.70 -11.96 -8.58
C HIS A 59 -1.99 -12.85 -7.54
N HIS A 60 -2.26 -14.16 -7.64
CA HIS A 60 -1.74 -15.24 -6.78
C HIS A 60 -0.23 -15.41 -6.97
#